data_AF-A0A7Y9MK48-F1
#
_entry.id   AF-A0A7Y9MK48-F1
#
_cell.length_a   1.000
_cell.length_b   1.000
_cell.length_c   1.000
_cell.angle_alpha   90.00
_cell.angle_beta   90.00
_cell.angle_gamma   90.00
#
_symmetry.space_group_name_H-M   'P 1'
#
loop_
_entity.id
_entity.type
_entity.pdbx_description
1 polymer ?
#
loop_
_entity_poly.entity_id
_entity_poly.type
_entity_poly.pdbx_seq_one_letter_code
_entity_poly.pdbx_strand_id
1 'polypeptide(L)'
;MQTVGVDLAASPQGTAMAVIDWSDEVAEVTALVVGIDDQDIVAAARGASSVGIDCALGWPVDFVDFVWQHARGAPPSGPDSGLEWRRRLAYRHTDRIVRERTGRWPLSVATDRLGLTAMRCAELTARFAAAGVRVDRSGAGVLVEVYPAAALRLWGIAVPAYKVDAAARGEAVAGLTDAAPWLHIPAAVESHMLRSADAFDAVVAGLNARAHAIGATTPVPPGAAHLARREGWIALPETSLAELMNARRIPADRDGRYGMLEGFPAEEDAVPDPRREPTRVGPLQLAPADAPERWRLTMTREETEQCEATWGEWVRLAQRVLRLDALSRDLEERGDAWDRGFAAGQATASDEGAESGSANPYR
;
A
#
# COMPACT_ATOMS: atom_id res chain seq x y z
N MET A 1 -2.36 28.58 -3.58
CA MET A 1 -1.62 27.64 -2.68
C MET A 1 -0.89 26.64 -3.55
N GLN A 2 0.23 26.08 -3.11
CA GLN A 2 0.95 25.08 -3.90
C GLN A 2 1.12 23.79 -3.10
N THR A 3 0.90 22.64 -3.72
CA THR A 3 1.31 21.33 -3.20
C THR A 3 2.32 20.68 -4.13
N VAL A 4 3.21 19.89 -3.55
CA VAL A 4 4.16 19.06 -4.29
C VAL A 4 3.86 17.61 -3.97
N GLY A 5 3.83 16.75 -4.97
CA GLY A 5 3.73 15.31 -4.80
C GLY A 5 4.99 14.63 -5.33
N VAL A 6 5.51 13.67 -4.58
CA VAL A 6 6.71 12.91 -4.92
C VAL A 6 6.39 11.43 -4.84
N ASP A 7 6.51 10.73 -5.97
CA ASP A 7 6.63 9.27 -5.97
C ASP A 7 8.12 8.92 -5.90
N LEU A 8 8.56 8.40 -4.76
CA LEU A 8 9.98 8.24 -4.46
C LEU A 8 10.44 6.81 -4.75
N ALA A 9 11.52 6.67 -5.51
CA ALA A 9 12.21 5.40 -5.71
C ALA A 9 13.59 5.38 -5.04
N ALA A 10 14.24 4.21 -5.03
CA ALA A 10 15.61 4.07 -4.53
C ALA A 10 16.64 4.88 -5.35
N SER A 11 16.31 5.25 -6.59
CA SER A 11 17.16 6.09 -7.46
C SER A 11 16.38 7.22 -8.13
N PRO A 12 17.05 8.31 -8.55
CA PRO A 12 16.41 9.42 -9.25
C PRO A 12 15.62 9.01 -10.49
N GLN A 13 16.09 8.03 -11.27
CA GLN A 13 15.48 7.60 -12.54
C GLN A 13 14.04 7.11 -12.37
N GLY A 14 13.75 6.44 -11.26
CA GLY A 14 12.40 5.98 -10.92
C GLY A 14 11.62 6.95 -10.03
N THR A 15 12.11 8.18 -9.84
CA THR A 15 11.45 9.17 -9.00
C THR A 15 10.72 10.18 -9.85
N ALA A 16 9.49 10.50 -9.47
CA ALA A 16 8.69 11.51 -10.11
C ALA A 16 8.25 12.59 -9.12
N MET A 17 8.12 13.81 -9.60
CA MET A 17 7.61 14.95 -8.84
C MET A 17 6.58 15.72 -9.66
N ALA A 18 5.45 16.02 -9.03
CA ALA A 18 4.41 16.89 -9.54
C ALA A 18 4.29 18.16 -8.69
N VAL A 19 3.99 19.29 -9.32
CA VAL A 19 3.64 20.54 -8.65
C VAL A 19 2.21 20.89 -9.05
N ILE A 20 1.37 21.18 -8.06
CA ILE A 20 -0.03 21.54 -8.26
C ILE A 20 -0.28 22.91 -7.63
N ASP A 21 -0.70 23.86 -8.45
CA ASP A 21 -1.15 25.18 -8.00
C ASP A 21 -2.66 25.19 -7.81
N TRP A 22 -3.09 25.72 -6.68
CA TRP A 22 -4.47 25.74 -6.22
C TRP A 22 -4.98 27.18 -6.13
N SER A 23 -6.12 27.43 -6.76
CA SER A 23 -6.97 28.61 -6.57
C SER A 23 -8.27 28.21 -5.85
N ASP A 24 -9.20 29.15 -5.70
CA ASP A 24 -10.49 28.88 -5.05
C ASP A 24 -11.42 28.02 -5.92
N GLU A 25 -11.28 28.07 -7.25
CA GLU A 25 -12.20 27.41 -8.19
C GLU A 25 -11.56 26.28 -9.01
N VAL A 26 -10.26 26.37 -9.26
CA VAL A 26 -9.51 25.38 -10.05
C VAL A 26 -8.17 25.05 -9.43
N ALA A 27 -7.62 23.89 -9.80
CA ALA A 27 -6.22 23.54 -9.59
C ALA A 27 -5.56 23.23 -10.93
N GLU A 28 -4.25 23.43 -11.04
CA GLU A 28 -3.48 23.14 -12.25
C GLU A 28 -2.22 22.36 -11.91
N VAL A 29 -1.94 21.30 -12.68
CA VAL A 29 -0.64 20.60 -12.60
C VAL A 29 0.38 21.40 -13.42
N THR A 30 1.14 22.25 -12.75
CA THR A 30 2.05 23.21 -13.40
C THR A 30 3.42 22.63 -13.75
N ALA A 31 3.81 21.52 -13.10
CA ALA A 31 5.00 20.77 -13.47
C ALA A 31 4.84 19.27 -13.17
N LEU A 32 5.42 18.43 -14.02
CA LEU A 32 5.55 16.99 -13.81
C LEU A 32 6.86 16.49 -14.42
N VAL A 33 7.76 16.00 -13.57
CA VAL A 33 9.10 15.55 -13.95
C VAL A 33 9.33 14.13 -13.45
N VAL A 34 9.88 13.27 -14.31
CA VAL A 34 10.38 11.93 -13.96
C VAL A 34 11.89 11.94 -14.14
N GLY A 35 12.62 11.21 -13.29
CA GLY A 35 14.08 11.22 -13.33
C GLY A 35 14.69 12.37 -12.54
N ILE A 36 14.07 12.75 -11.42
CA ILE A 36 14.42 13.95 -10.65
C ILE A 36 15.31 13.62 -9.44
N ASP A 37 16.28 14.49 -9.15
CA ASP A 37 17.16 14.36 -8.00
C ASP A 37 16.61 15.04 -6.73
N ASP A 38 17.27 14.75 -5.60
CA ASP A 38 16.85 15.28 -4.30
C ASP A 38 17.05 16.80 -4.17
N GLN A 39 18.01 17.39 -4.87
CA GLN A 39 18.26 18.84 -4.76
C GLN A 39 17.10 19.61 -5.38
N ASP A 40 16.61 19.17 -6.52
CA ASP A 40 15.46 19.76 -7.21
C ASP A 40 14.16 19.53 -6.43
N ILE A 41 13.97 18.34 -5.83
CA ILE A 41 12.84 18.07 -4.93
C ILE A 41 12.86 19.04 -3.73
N VAL A 42 14.03 19.25 -3.11
CA VAL A 42 14.19 20.18 -1.98
C VAL A 42 13.93 21.63 -2.40
N ALA A 43 14.37 22.01 -3.61
CA ALA A 43 14.11 23.35 -4.14
C ALA A 43 12.61 23.61 -4.33
N ALA A 44 11.87 22.65 -4.90
CA ALA A 44 10.42 22.75 -5.11
C ALA A 44 9.64 22.91 -3.79
N ALA A 45 10.08 22.25 -2.71
CA ALA A 45 9.39 22.33 -1.42
C ALA A 45 9.48 23.68 -0.70
N ARG A 46 10.47 24.54 -1.01
CA ARG A 46 10.71 25.79 -0.26
C ARG A 46 9.55 26.79 -0.34
N GLY A 47 8.70 26.69 -1.36
CA GLY A 47 7.49 27.52 -1.51
C GLY A 47 6.17 26.74 -1.34
N ALA A 48 6.25 25.42 -1.16
CA ALA A 48 5.09 24.56 -1.09
C ALA A 48 4.39 24.70 0.26
N SER A 49 3.05 24.68 0.25
CA SER A 49 2.26 24.64 1.48
C SER A 49 2.22 23.25 2.11
N SER A 50 2.41 22.20 1.29
CA SER A 50 2.49 20.81 1.72
C SER A 50 3.21 19.98 0.64
N VAL A 51 3.97 18.98 1.06
CA VAL A 51 4.72 18.07 0.19
C VAL A 51 4.37 16.63 0.57
N GLY A 52 3.66 15.94 -0.31
CA GLY A 52 3.34 14.53 -0.15
C GLY A 52 4.44 13.65 -0.72
N ILE A 53 5.02 12.75 0.09
CA ILE A 53 6.02 11.78 -0.35
C ILE A 53 5.44 10.36 -0.24
N ASP A 54 5.38 9.62 -1.34
CA ASP A 54 5.07 8.18 -1.37
C ASP A 54 6.30 7.38 -0.95
N CYS A 55 6.60 7.40 0.35
CA CYS A 55 7.64 6.58 0.96
C CYS A 55 7.48 6.52 2.48
N ALA A 56 7.76 5.37 3.07
CA ALA A 56 7.86 5.23 4.52
C ALA A 56 8.90 6.20 5.11
N LEU A 57 8.49 7.04 6.07
CA LEU A 57 9.36 8.02 6.74
C LEU A 57 10.17 7.44 7.92
N GLY A 58 9.98 6.17 8.25
CA GLY A 58 10.65 5.51 9.36
C GLY A 58 10.41 4.02 9.38
N TRP A 59 11.02 3.35 10.36
CA TRP A 59 10.87 1.92 10.62
C TRP A 59 10.04 1.69 11.88
N PRO A 60 9.40 0.52 12.03
CA PRO A 60 8.72 0.15 13.27
C PRO A 60 9.69 0.27 14.45
N VAL A 61 9.24 0.85 15.57
CA VAL A 61 10.10 1.02 16.74
C VAL A 61 10.57 -0.33 17.29
N ASP A 62 9.67 -1.32 17.30
CA ASP A 62 9.96 -2.69 17.74
C ASP A 62 11.03 -3.34 16.84
N PHE A 63 11.01 -3.06 15.53
CA PHE A 63 12.01 -3.55 14.58
C PHE A 63 13.39 -2.98 14.87
N VAL A 64 13.48 -1.66 15.05
CA VAL A 64 14.75 -0.98 15.35
C VAL A 64 15.33 -1.51 16.66
N ASP A 65 14.49 -1.66 17.69
CA ASP A 65 14.91 -2.18 18.99
C ASP A 65 15.35 -3.64 18.89
N PHE A 66 14.65 -4.47 18.10
CA PHE A 66 15.02 -5.86 17.83
C PHE A 66 16.38 -5.97 17.12
N VAL A 67 16.60 -5.22 16.03
CA VAL A 67 17.88 -5.23 15.29
C VAL A 67 19.02 -4.74 16.18
N TRP A 68 18.78 -3.69 16.96
CA TRP A 68 19.75 -3.15 17.92
C TRP A 68 20.14 -4.17 19.01
N GLN A 69 19.19 -4.99 19.48
CA GLN A 69 19.44 -6.09 20.43
C GLN A 69 20.22 -7.23 19.81
N HIS A 70 19.78 -7.66 18.63
CA HIS A 70 20.43 -8.73 17.89
C HIS A 70 21.88 -8.40 17.54
N ALA A 71 22.16 -7.15 17.11
CA ALA A 71 23.50 -6.70 16.73
C ALA A 71 24.54 -6.78 17.87
N ARG A 72 24.09 -6.75 19.13
CA ARG A 72 24.95 -6.89 20.32
C ARG A 72 24.89 -8.27 20.97
N GLY A 73 24.29 -9.26 20.30
CA GLY A 73 24.14 -10.62 20.80
C GLY A 73 23.17 -10.75 21.99
N ALA A 74 22.31 -9.75 22.22
CA ALA A 74 21.27 -9.84 23.25
C ALA A 74 20.04 -10.55 22.69
N PRO A 75 19.34 -11.39 23.49
CA PRO A 75 18.06 -11.94 23.10
C PRO A 75 17.02 -10.81 22.97
N PRO A 76 15.93 -11.02 22.21
CA PRO A 76 14.80 -10.10 22.20
C PRO A 76 14.26 -9.87 23.60
N SER A 77 14.01 -8.61 23.94
CA SER A 77 13.50 -8.18 25.23
C SER A 77 11.98 -8.34 25.31
N GLY A 78 11.49 -8.73 26.49
CA GLY A 78 10.06 -8.77 26.80
C GLY A 78 9.44 -10.16 26.62
N PRO A 79 8.17 -10.33 27.04
CA PRO A 79 7.47 -11.60 26.98
C PRO A 79 6.84 -11.89 25.60
N ASP A 80 6.85 -10.90 24.71
CA ASP A 80 6.16 -10.96 23.42
C ASP A 80 6.81 -11.99 22.49
N SER A 81 5.97 -12.79 21.83
CA SER A 81 6.39 -13.78 20.84
C SER A 81 5.26 -14.08 19.86
N GLY A 82 5.51 -14.96 18.89
CA GLY A 82 4.49 -15.41 17.96
C GLY A 82 4.26 -14.46 16.77
N LEU A 83 3.10 -14.60 16.13
CA LEU A 83 2.76 -13.91 14.89
C LEU A 83 2.48 -12.42 15.10
N GLU A 84 1.68 -12.07 16.11
CA GLU A 84 1.35 -10.68 16.43
C GLU A 84 2.59 -9.83 16.73
N TRP A 85 3.54 -10.41 17.47
CA TRP A 85 4.82 -9.76 17.71
C TRP A 85 5.61 -9.54 16.41
N ARG A 86 5.71 -10.57 15.55
CA ARG A 86 6.38 -10.44 14.24
C ARG A 86 5.69 -9.43 13.32
N ARG A 87 4.36 -9.29 13.38
CA ARG A 87 3.62 -8.24 12.66
C ARG A 87 3.97 -6.84 13.16
N ARG A 88 4.26 -6.67 14.46
CA ARG A 88 4.78 -5.39 14.99
C ARG A 88 6.21 -5.09 14.57
N LEU A 89 7.03 -6.11 14.35
CA LEU A 89 8.35 -5.96 13.74
C LEU A 89 8.28 -5.62 12.24
N ALA A 90 7.33 -6.20 11.51
CA ALA A 90 7.22 -5.97 10.07
C ALA A 90 6.54 -4.62 9.75
N TYR A 91 5.40 -4.35 10.38
CA TYR A 91 4.54 -3.23 10.00
C TYR A 91 4.53 -2.14 11.06
N ARG A 92 4.56 -0.88 10.62
CA ARG A 92 4.43 0.28 11.50
C ARG A 92 3.03 0.35 12.06
N HIS A 93 2.84 1.16 13.09
CA HIS A 93 1.51 1.44 13.62
C HIS A 93 0.58 2.02 12.56
N THR A 94 1.08 2.95 11.73
CA THR A 94 0.28 3.52 10.62
C THR A 94 -0.07 2.47 9.56
N ASP A 95 0.80 1.49 9.27
CA ASP A 95 0.55 0.47 8.25
C ASP A 95 -0.60 -0.45 8.66
N ARG A 96 -0.69 -0.79 9.95
CA ARG A 96 -1.82 -1.55 10.53
C ARG A 96 -3.14 -0.80 10.39
N ILE A 97 -3.13 0.51 10.64
CA ILE A 97 -4.31 1.36 10.46
C ILE A 97 -4.70 1.47 8.98
N VAL A 98 -3.72 1.52 8.05
CA VAL A 98 -4.02 1.44 6.61
C VAL A 98 -4.70 0.11 6.26
N ARG A 99 -4.25 -1.02 6.81
CA ARG A 99 -4.91 -2.32 6.61
C ARG A 99 -6.35 -2.30 7.14
N GLU A 100 -6.58 -1.80 8.34
CA GLU A 100 -7.92 -1.67 8.94
C GLU A 100 -8.85 -0.81 8.08
N ARG A 101 -8.34 0.31 7.53
CA ARG A 101 -9.13 1.27 6.76
C ARG A 101 -9.39 0.84 5.31
N THR A 102 -8.42 0.19 4.67
CA THR A 102 -8.44 -0.06 3.22
C THR A 102 -8.62 -1.54 2.87
N GLY A 103 -8.43 -2.43 3.84
CA GLY A 103 -8.34 -3.87 3.64
C GLY A 103 -7.03 -4.33 3.00
N ARG A 104 -6.03 -3.45 2.82
CA ARG A 104 -4.74 -3.79 2.19
C ARG A 104 -3.56 -3.40 3.06
N TRP A 105 -2.58 -4.29 3.12
CA TRP A 105 -1.29 -4.00 3.72
C TRP A 105 -0.48 -3.11 2.78
N PRO A 106 0.11 -2.00 3.28
CA PRO A 106 1.27 -1.40 2.64
C PRO A 106 2.44 -2.37 2.59
N LEU A 107 3.41 -2.12 1.71
CA LEU A 107 4.68 -2.84 1.77
C LEU A 107 5.39 -2.56 3.09
N SER A 108 5.90 -3.61 3.74
CA SER A 108 6.69 -3.48 4.95
C SER A 108 8.04 -2.83 4.65
N VAL A 109 8.31 -1.69 5.30
CA VAL A 109 9.63 -1.02 5.26
C VAL A 109 10.74 -1.86 5.91
N ALA A 110 10.37 -2.79 6.79
CA ALA A 110 11.30 -3.63 7.53
C ALA A 110 11.65 -4.94 6.79
N THR A 111 10.70 -5.51 6.04
CA THR A 111 10.82 -6.89 5.53
C THR A 111 10.54 -7.04 4.04
N ASP A 112 10.02 -6.03 3.35
CA ASP A 112 9.75 -6.07 1.89
C ASP A 112 10.73 -5.19 1.09
N ARG A 113 10.50 -5.05 -0.21
CA ARG A 113 11.36 -4.34 -1.18
C ARG A 113 11.35 -2.80 -1.06
N LEU A 114 11.01 -2.25 0.11
CA LEU A 114 10.91 -0.81 0.34
C LEU A 114 12.15 -0.20 1.03
N GLY A 115 13.02 -1.03 1.62
CA GLY A 115 14.12 -0.58 2.47
C GLY A 115 15.09 0.41 1.83
N LEU A 116 15.52 0.20 0.58
CA LEU A 116 16.46 1.11 -0.12
C LEU A 116 15.82 2.48 -0.38
N THR A 117 14.56 2.51 -0.80
CA THR A 117 13.81 3.76 -0.99
C THR A 117 13.66 4.50 0.33
N ALA A 118 13.32 3.81 1.42
CA ALA A 118 13.18 4.42 2.74
C ALA A 118 14.51 4.98 3.29
N MET A 119 15.65 4.31 3.01
CA MET A 119 16.97 4.85 3.35
C MET A 119 17.25 6.16 2.60
N ARG A 120 16.98 6.22 1.29
CA ARG A 120 17.08 7.48 0.53
C ARG A 120 16.10 8.53 1.07
N CYS A 121 14.88 8.15 1.44
CA CYS A 121 13.90 9.06 2.03
C CYS A 121 14.41 9.69 3.34
N ALA A 122 15.12 8.91 4.17
CA ALA A 122 15.75 9.44 5.38
C ALA A 122 16.84 10.49 5.06
N GLU A 123 17.65 10.28 4.03
CA GLU A 123 18.63 11.27 3.54
C GLU A 123 17.94 12.54 3.01
N LEU A 124 16.90 12.36 2.19
CA LEU A 124 16.10 13.46 1.63
C LEU A 124 15.45 14.28 2.74
N THR A 125 14.90 13.63 3.77
CA THR A 125 14.33 14.27 4.96
C THR A 125 15.36 15.13 5.70
N ALA A 126 16.61 14.66 5.83
CA ALA A 126 17.68 15.45 6.41
C ALA A 126 18.05 16.68 5.54
N ARG A 127 18.03 16.53 4.21
CA ARG A 127 18.27 17.64 3.27
C ARG A 127 17.16 18.71 3.36
N PHE A 128 15.90 18.31 3.50
CA PHE A 128 14.80 19.24 3.77
C PHE A 128 15.02 20.03 5.06
N ALA A 129 15.36 19.35 6.16
CA ALA A 129 15.63 20.01 7.44
C ALA A 129 16.81 20.99 7.34
N ALA A 130 17.89 20.61 6.67
CA ALA A 130 19.05 21.47 6.44
C ALA A 130 18.72 22.70 5.57
N ALA A 131 17.74 22.57 4.67
CA ALA A 131 17.20 23.67 3.86
C ALA A 131 16.17 24.54 4.60
N GLY A 132 15.91 24.29 5.89
CA GLY A 132 14.98 25.07 6.72
C GLY A 132 13.51 24.66 6.58
N VAL A 133 13.20 23.56 5.89
CA VAL A 133 11.83 23.03 5.79
C VAL A 133 11.48 22.34 7.11
N ARG A 134 10.29 22.64 7.66
CA ARG A 134 9.81 21.99 8.88
C ARG A 134 9.45 20.54 8.61
N VAL A 135 10.26 19.63 9.11
CA VAL A 135 10.04 18.18 9.04
C VAL A 135 9.43 17.69 10.34
N ASP A 136 8.28 17.03 10.25
CA ASP A 136 7.74 16.19 11.31
C ASP A 136 7.10 14.96 10.66
N ARG A 137 7.60 13.77 11.00
CA ARG A 137 7.16 12.51 10.38
C ARG A 137 5.72 12.15 10.71
N SER A 138 5.11 12.80 11.72
CA SER A 138 3.68 12.66 11.98
C SER A 138 2.79 13.44 11.00
N GLY A 139 3.37 14.18 10.05
CA GLY A 139 2.65 15.09 9.14
C GLY A 139 2.44 16.51 9.70
N ALA A 140 2.85 16.81 10.93
CA ALA A 140 2.66 18.16 11.52
C ALA A 140 3.58 19.25 10.94
N GLY A 141 4.46 18.88 9.99
CA GLY A 141 5.35 19.77 9.26
C GLY A 141 4.83 20.08 7.85
N VAL A 142 5.75 20.40 6.94
CA VAL A 142 5.45 20.57 5.51
C VAL A 142 5.45 19.21 4.79
N LEU A 143 6.30 18.29 5.24
CA LEU A 143 6.37 16.93 4.70
C LEU A 143 5.26 16.06 5.27
N VAL A 144 4.61 15.32 4.38
CA VAL A 144 3.51 14.40 4.68
C VAL A 144 3.79 13.07 3.99
N GLU A 145 3.73 11.97 4.73
CA GLU A 145 3.76 10.65 4.12
C GLU A 145 2.40 10.37 3.48
N VAL A 146 2.39 10.02 2.20
CA VAL A 146 1.17 9.74 1.44
C VAL A 146 1.23 8.35 0.83
N TYR A 147 0.07 7.80 0.46
CA TYR A 147 0.00 6.50 -0.21
C TYR A 147 -0.99 6.58 -1.39
N PRO A 148 -0.53 6.91 -2.61
CA PRO A 148 -1.35 7.11 -3.81
C PRO A 148 -2.36 5.99 -4.08
N ALA A 149 -1.94 4.72 -4.02
CA ALA A 149 -2.83 3.60 -4.26
C ALA A 149 -3.96 3.49 -3.21
N ALA A 150 -3.68 3.84 -1.95
CA ALA A 150 -4.72 3.91 -0.91
C ALA A 150 -5.64 5.12 -1.12
N ALA A 151 -5.10 6.28 -1.50
CA ALA A 151 -5.87 7.48 -1.81
C ALA A 151 -6.85 7.23 -2.97
N LEU A 152 -6.39 6.66 -4.09
CA LEU A 152 -7.25 6.29 -5.23
C LEU A 152 -8.39 5.35 -4.82
N ARG A 153 -8.11 4.41 -3.90
CA ARG A 153 -9.11 3.48 -3.37
C ARG A 153 -10.15 4.19 -2.51
N LEU A 154 -9.71 5.08 -1.62
CA LEU A 154 -10.58 5.84 -0.74
C LEU A 154 -11.43 6.87 -1.51
N TRP A 155 -10.92 7.39 -2.63
CA TRP A 155 -11.69 8.21 -3.56
C TRP A 155 -12.59 7.42 -4.52
N GLY A 156 -12.56 6.08 -4.47
CA GLY A 156 -13.42 5.24 -5.29
C GLY A 156 -13.03 5.12 -6.77
N ILE A 157 -11.79 5.50 -7.13
CA ILE A 157 -11.29 5.51 -8.51
C ILE A 157 -10.10 4.55 -8.74
N ALA A 158 -9.87 3.62 -7.80
CA ALA A 158 -8.78 2.66 -7.92
C ALA A 158 -9.01 1.68 -9.09
N VAL A 159 -8.06 1.65 -10.01
CA VAL A 159 -7.98 0.64 -11.07
C VAL A 159 -6.88 -0.37 -10.72
N PRO A 160 -7.17 -1.68 -10.62
CA PRO A 160 -6.14 -2.69 -10.36
C PRO A 160 -5.03 -2.67 -11.43
N ALA A 161 -3.80 -2.99 -11.03
CA ALA A 161 -2.64 -3.16 -11.93
C ALA A 161 -2.22 -1.94 -12.77
N TYR A 162 -2.74 -0.72 -12.52
CA TYR A 162 -2.33 0.50 -13.25
C TYR A 162 -0.81 0.77 -13.23
N LYS A 163 -0.09 0.25 -12.23
CA LYS A 163 1.37 0.38 -12.16
C LYS A 163 2.10 -0.38 -13.26
N VAL A 164 1.56 -1.51 -13.73
CA VAL A 164 2.23 -2.43 -14.66
C VAL A 164 1.50 -2.60 -15.99
N ASP A 165 0.22 -2.25 -16.06
CA ASP A 165 -0.60 -2.33 -17.26
C ASP A 165 -0.94 -0.92 -17.79
N ALA A 166 -0.55 -0.64 -19.02
CA ALA A 166 -0.77 0.66 -19.66
C ALA A 166 -2.24 0.95 -19.95
N ALA A 167 -3.06 -0.07 -20.25
CA ALA A 167 -4.49 0.12 -20.48
C ALA A 167 -5.20 0.46 -19.16
N ALA A 168 -4.90 -0.31 -18.10
CA ALA A 168 -5.39 -0.03 -16.76
C ALA A 168 -4.96 1.37 -16.25
N ARG A 169 -3.75 1.81 -16.61
CA ARG A 169 -3.30 3.18 -16.31
C ARG A 169 -4.08 4.24 -17.09
N GLY A 170 -4.40 3.98 -18.35
CA GLY A 170 -5.29 4.86 -19.13
C GLY A 170 -6.66 5.02 -18.46
N GLU A 171 -7.24 3.92 -17.97
CA GLU A 171 -8.49 3.94 -17.21
C GLU A 171 -8.35 4.72 -15.89
N ALA A 172 -7.24 4.56 -15.16
CA ALA A 172 -6.98 5.27 -13.92
C ALA A 172 -6.84 6.79 -14.14
N VAL A 173 -6.12 7.21 -15.18
CA VAL A 173 -5.97 8.62 -15.56
C VAL A 173 -7.32 9.21 -15.96
N ALA A 174 -8.10 8.50 -16.78
CA ALA A 174 -9.45 8.94 -17.15
C ALA A 174 -10.37 9.08 -15.93
N GLY A 175 -10.38 8.07 -15.04
CA GLY A 175 -11.16 8.11 -13.81
C GLY A 175 -10.77 9.26 -12.87
N LEU A 176 -9.49 9.62 -12.81
CA LEU A 176 -9.04 10.79 -12.07
C LEU A 176 -9.60 12.09 -12.68
N THR A 177 -9.47 12.26 -14.00
CA THR A 177 -9.96 13.44 -14.71
C THR A 177 -11.48 13.59 -14.59
N ASP A 178 -12.22 12.49 -14.68
CA ASP A 178 -13.68 12.48 -14.53
C ASP A 178 -14.11 12.83 -13.09
N ALA A 179 -13.37 12.36 -12.08
CA ALA A 179 -13.65 12.64 -10.67
C ALA A 179 -13.17 14.02 -10.21
N ALA A 180 -12.23 14.64 -10.94
CA ALA A 180 -11.70 15.97 -10.67
C ALA A 180 -11.77 16.89 -11.91
N PRO A 181 -12.98 17.25 -12.38
CA PRO A 181 -13.12 18.16 -13.53
C PRO A 181 -12.58 19.57 -13.27
N TRP A 182 -12.31 19.91 -12.00
CA TRP A 182 -11.68 21.16 -11.57
C TRP A 182 -10.14 21.15 -11.68
N LEU A 183 -9.52 19.98 -11.91
CA LEU A 183 -8.08 19.84 -12.06
C LEU A 183 -7.69 19.99 -13.53
N HIS A 184 -7.06 21.11 -13.86
CA HIS A 184 -6.46 21.32 -15.16
C HIS A 184 -5.16 20.51 -15.29
N ILE A 185 -5.17 19.54 -16.21
CA ILE A 185 -4.01 18.74 -16.58
C ILE A 185 -3.64 19.09 -18.03
N PRO A 186 -2.53 19.81 -18.27
CA PRO A 186 -2.07 20.06 -19.63
C PRO A 186 -1.81 18.75 -20.39
N ALA A 187 -2.11 18.71 -21.69
CA ALA A 187 -1.97 17.49 -22.51
C ALA A 187 -0.55 16.86 -22.46
N ALA A 188 0.49 17.68 -22.28
CA ALA A 188 1.86 17.20 -22.11
C ALA A 188 2.05 16.46 -20.77
N VAL A 189 1.42 16.95 -19.70
CA VAL A 189 1.43 16.32 -18.36
C VAL A 189 0.62 15.02 -18.40
N GLU A 190 -0.58 15.04 -18.98
CA GLU A 190 -1.41 13.84 -19.14
C GLU A 190 -0.66 12.74 -19.91
N SER A 191 0.02 13.12 -20.99
CA SER A 191 0.88 12.21 -21.76
C SER A 191 2.00 11.57 -20.92
N HIS A 192 2.51 12.26 -19.90
CA HIS A 192 3.51 11.70 -18.98
C HIS A 192 2.86 10.70 -18.02
N MET A 193 1.71 11.03 -17.45
CA MET A 193 0.94 10.15 -16.56
C MET A 193 0.54 8.84 -17.26
N LEU A 194 0.19 8.88 -18.54
CA LEU A 194 -0.14 7.68 -19.31
C LEU A 194 1.08 6.76 -19.53
N ARG A 195 2.28 7.34 -19.66
CA ARG A 195 3.52 6.58 -19.94
C ARG A 195 4.22 6.04 -18.68
N SER A 196 4.05 6.69 -17.53
CA SER A 196 4.75 6.34 -16.29
C SER A 196 3.77 6.30 -15.12
N ALA A 197 3.73 5.16 -14.43
CA ALA A 197 2.97 5.02 -13.20
C ALA A 197 3.52 5.95 -12.10
N ASP A 198 4.84 6.11 -12.02
CA ASP A 198 5.50 7.02 -11.08
C ASP A 198 5.02 8.47 -11.28
N ALA A 199 4.90 8.90 -12.54
CA ALA A 199 4.40 10.22 -12.90
C ALA A 199 2.93 10.42 -12.48
N PHE A 200 2.10 9.38 -12.66
CA PHE A 200 0.71 9.40 -12.20
C PHE A 200 0.63 9.44 -10.66
N ASP A 201 1.41 8.60 -9.97
CA ASP A 201 1.45 8.54 -8.52
C ASP A 201 1.96 9.84 -7.89
N ALA A 202 2.90 10.55 -8.53
CA ALA A 202 3.34 11.87 -8.09
C ALA A 202 2.21 12.91 -8.13
N VAL A 203 1.33 12.89 -9.14
CA VAL A 203 0.16 13.78 -9.17
C VAL A 203 -0.81 13.42 -8.05
N VAL A 204 -1.12 12.13 -7.88
CA VAL A 204 -1.99 11.64 -6.80
C VAL A 204 -1.41 11.97 -5.41
N ALA A 205 -0.10 11.86 -5.23
CA ALA A 205 0.61 12.26 -4.02
C ALA A 205 0.40 13.75 -3.70
N GLY A 206 0.45 14.62 -4.71
CA GLY A 206 0.22 16.06 -4.56
C GLY A 206 -1.23 16.41 -4.21
N LEU A 207 -2.20 15.65 -4.74
CA LEU A 207 -3.61 15.73 -4.37
C LEU A 207 -3.85 15.24 -2.93
N ASN A 208 -3.18 14.15 -2.52
CA ASN A 208 -3.30 13.64 -1.17
C ASN A 208 -2.63 14.60 -0.14
N ALA A 209 -1.53 15.24 -0.53
CA ALA A 209 -0.91 16.31 0.25
C ALA A 209 -1.85 17.49 0.47
N ARG A 210 -2.71 17.81 -0.51
CA ARG A 210 -3.78 18.80 -0.36
C ARG A 210 -4.81 18.33 0.66
N ALA A 211 -5.28 17.09 0.59
CA ALA A 211 -6.22 16.53 1.57
C ALA A 211 -5.69 16.71 3.01
N HIS A 212 -4.41 16.41 3.22
CA HIS A 212 -3.77 16.62 4.52
C HIS A 212 -3.72 18.10 4.92
N ALA A 213 -3.33 18.98 4.01
CA ALA A 213 -3.18 20.41 4.28
C ALA A 213 -4.50 21.12 4.64
N ILE A 214 -5.64 20.55 4.25
CA ILE A 214 -6.98 21.01 4.65
C ILE A 214 -7.55 20.23 5.85
N GLY A 215 -6.76 19.31 6.43
CA GLY A 215 -7.11 18.44 7.55
C GLY A 215 -8.19 17.41 7.25
N ALA A 216 -8.32 17.02 5.98
CA ALA A 216 -9.27 16.02 5.52
C ALA A 216 -8.62 14.63 5.40
N THR A 217 -7.77 14.28 6.37
CA THR A 217 -7.08 12.98 6.44
C THR A 217 -7.20 12.38 7.83
N THR A 218 -7.18 11.05 7.92
CA THR A 218 -7.25 10.34 9.19
C THR A 218 -6.23 10.88 10.19
N PRO A 219 -6.67 11.39 11.35
CA PRO A 219 -5.77 11.99 12.33
C PRO A 219 -4.96 10.92 13.05
N VAL A 220 -3.78 11.30 13.52
CA VAL A 220 -2.97 10.46 14.41
C VAL A 220 -3.75 10.23 15.71
N PRO A 221 -4.02 8.97 16.12
CA PRO A 221 -4.65 8.69 17.40
C PRO A 221 -3.83 9.27 18.56
N PRO A 222 -4.44 9.88 19.59
CA PRO A 222 -3.69 10.51 20.68
C PRO A 222 -2.65 9.60 21.36
N GLY A 223 -2.97 8.31 21.54
CA GLY A 223 -2.04 7.32 22.10
C GLY A 223 -0.85 6.96 21.19
N ALA A 224 -0.95 7.22 19.89
CA ALA A 224 0.03 6.86 18.88
C ALA A 224 0.92 8.02 18.43
N ALA A 225 0.78 9.22 18.99
CA ALA A 225 1.54 10.40 18.57
C ALA A 225 3.06 10.21 18.65
N HIS A 226 3.54 9.45 19.64
CA HIS A 226 4.95 9.11 19.77
C HIS A 226 5.44 8.15 18.67
N LEU A 227 4.62 7.20 18.24
CA LEU A 227 4.91 6.29 17.14
C LEU A 227 4.90 7.05 15.82
N ALA A 228 3.89 7.89 15.56
CA ALA A 228 3.83 8.70 14.34
C ALA A 228 5.10 9.57 14.13
N ARG A 229 5.63 10.18 15.20
CA ARG A 229 6.89 10.94 15.14
C ARG A 229 8.13 10.08 14.90
N ARG A 230 8.09 8.79 15.26
CA ARG A 230 9.22 7.84 15.15
C ARG A 230 9.19 6.98 13.88
N GLU A 231 8.02 6.56 13.45
CA GLU A 231 7.77 5.59 12.38
C GLU A 231 7.26 6.26 11.10
N GLY A 232 6.63 7.42 11.21
CA GLY A 232 5.84 8.03 10.12
C GLY A 232 4.33 7.83 10.31
N TRP A 233 3.55 8.67 9.63
CA TRP A 233 2.09 8.57 9.59
C TRP A 233 1.58 8.78 8.17
N ILE A 234 0.98 7.74 7.58
CA ILE A 234 0.39 7.80 6.24
C ILE A 234 -0.90 8.62 6.32
N ALA A 235 -0.92 9.75 5.64
CA ALA A 235 -2.10 10.59 5.51
C ALA A 235 -3.11 9.93 4.55
N LEU A 236 -4.11 9.25 5.12
CA LEU A 236 -5.22 8.67 4.37
C LEU A 236 -6.34 9.70 4.20
N PRO A 237 -6.82 10.01 2.98
CA PRO A 237 -7.91 10.97 2.78
C PRO A 237 -9.24 10.43 3.33
N GLU A 238 -10.00 11.29 3.99
CA GLU A 238 -11.35 11.01 4.52
C GLU A 238 -12.45 11.75 3.76
N THR A 239 -12.07 12.47 2.71
CA THR A 239 -12.94 13.29 1.88
C THR A 239 -12.91 12.80 0.44
N SER A 240 -13.97 13.09 -0.31
CA SER A 240 -14.00 12.85 -1.76
C SER A 240 -13.01 13.76 -2.49
N LEU A 241 -12.64 13.36 -3.70
CA LEU A 241 -11.73 14.17 -4.53
C LEU A 241 -12.32 15.56 -4.84
N ALA A 242 -13.63 15.65 -5.06
CA ALA A 242 -14.33 16.92 -5.31
C ALA A 242 -14.24 17.92 -4.14
N GLU A 243 -14.18 17.43 -2.91
CA GLU A 243 -14.16 18.26 -1.70
C GLU A 243 -12.79 18.92 -1.44
N LEU A 244 -11.73 18.53 -2.16
CA LEU A 244 -10.41 19.17 -2.07
C LEU A 244 -10.43 20.67 -2.42
N MET A 245 -11.41 21.10 -3.21
CA MET A 245 -11.64 22.50 -3.56
C MET A 245 -12.35 23.30 -2.47
N ASN A 246 -13.20 22.65 -1.66
CA ASN A 246 -14.19 23.33 -0.81
C ASN A 246 -13.74 23.62 0.63
N ALA A 247 -12.49 23.33 0.98
CA ALA A 247 -12.07 23.41 2.37
C ALA A 247 -11.42 24.74 2.75
N ARG A 248 -12.02 25.38 3.77
CA ARG A 248 -11.41 26.49 4.52
C ARG A 248 -10.07 26.03 5.08
N ARG A 249 -9.02 26.84 4.87
CA ARG A 249 -7.71 26.70 5.52
C ARG A 249 -7.88 26.41 7.02
N ILE A 250 -7.26 25.34 7.51
CA ILE A 250 -7.00 25.19 8.94
C ILE A 250 -5.96 26.26 9.31
N PRO A 251 -6.26 27.20 10.23
CA PRO A 251 -5.21 28.02 10.82
C PRO A 251 -4.26 27.08 11.55
N ALA A 252 -2.94 27.24 11.35
CA ALA A 252 -1.96 26.49 12.13
C ALA A 252 -2.18 26.78 13.63
N ASP A 253 -2.85 25.87 14.33
CA ASP A 253 -3.23 26.06 15.72
C ASP A 253 -2.13 25.60 16.67
N ARG A 254 -1.84 26.48 17.62
CA ARG A 254 -1.05 26.25 18.82
C ARG A 254 -1.99 25.69 19.87
N ASP A 255 -1.58 24.60 20.49
CA ASP A 255 -2.14 24.03 21.73
C ASP A 255 -3.27 23.01 21.55
N GLY A 256 -2.89 21.75 21.75
CA GLY A 256 -3.77 20.60 21.68
C GLY A 256 -4.71 20.47 22.87
N ARG A 257 -5.86 19.82 22.60
CA ARG A 257 -6.70 19.03 23.51
C ARG A 257 -7.71 18.25 22.66
N TYR A 258 -7.63 16.93 22.63
CA TYR A 258 -8.65 16.06 22.01
C TYR A 258 -9.56 15.46 23.09
N GLY A 259 -10.86 15.63 22.89
CA GLY A 259 -11.94 14.95 23.62
C GLY A 259 -12.30 13.61 22.97
N MET A 260 -12.65 12.66 23.84
CA MET A 260 -12.87 11.23 23.62
C MET A 260 -14.30 10.95 23.13
N LEU A 261 -14.50 10.02 22.18
CA LEU A 261 -15.78 9.31 21.97
C LEU A 261 -15.55 7.87 21.47
N GLU A 262 -16.26 6.92 22.07
CA GLU A 262 -16.16 5.45 21.95
C GLU A 262 -17.17 4.83 20.94
N GLY A 263 -16.86 3.63 20.43
CA GLY A 263 -17.86 2.59 20.06
C GLY A 263 -17.79 1.98 18.65
N PHE A 264 -17.25 0.76 18.50
CA PHE A 264 -17.50 -0.14 17.35
C PHE A 264 -17.61 -1.61 17.83
N PRO A 265 -18.53 -2.44 17.27
CA PRO A 265 -18.63 -3.87 17.57
C PRO A 265 -17.73 -4.75 16.69
N ALA A 266 -17.58 -6.03 17.09
CA ALA A 266 -16.57 -7.00 16.65
C ALA A 266 -16.87 -7.85 15.39
N GLU A 267 -15.78 -8.45 14.85
CA GLU A 267 -15.51 -9.53 13.85
C GLU A 267 -16.67 -10.51 13.47
N GLU A 268 -16.72 -11.22 12.33
CA GLU A 268 -15.73 -12.13 11.71
C GLU A 268 -16.35 -12.77 10.42
N ASP A 269 -15.61 -12.95 9.32
CA ASP A 269 -15.86 -13.98 8.28
C ASP A 269 -14.59 -14.19 7.43
N ALA A 270 -14.05 -15.42 7.42
CA ALA A 270 -12.78 -15.76 6.77
C ALA A 270 -12.95 -16.03 5.26
N VAL A 271 -12.11 -15.41 4.43
CA VAL A 271 -12.12 -15.59 2.96
C VAL A 271 -11.44 -16.92 2.57
N PRO A 272 -12.05 -17.79 1.74
CA PRO A 272 -11.47 -19.09 1.34
C PRO A 272 -10.20 -19.00 0.48
N ASP A 273 -9.35 -20.03 0.52
CA ASP A 273 -8.17 -20.15 -0.37
C ASP A 273 -8.62 -20.52 -1.81
N PRO A 274 -8.39 -19.65 -2.81
CA PRO A 274 -8.80 -19.90 -4.20
C PRO A 274 -8.15 -21.14 -4.83
N ARG A 275 -7.02 -21.64 -4.29
CA ARG A 275 -6.37 -22.88 -4.74
C ARG A 275 -7.00 -24.14 -4.17
N ARG A 276 -7.98 -24.03 -3.29
CA ARG A 276 -8.70 -25.20 -2.75
C ARG A 276 -10.07 -25.37 -3.41
N GLU A 277 -10.46 -24.44 -4.28
CA GLU A 277 -11.75 -24.46 -4.93
C GLU A 277 -11.72 -25.19 -6.30
N PRO A 278 -12.68 -26.08 -6.57
CA PRO A 278 -12.83 -26.68 -7.90
C PRO A 278 -13.13 -25.62 -8.97
N THR A 279 -12.43 -25.70 -10.10
CA THR A 279 -12.66 -24.82 -11.25
C THR A 279 -13.39 -25.56 -12.36
N ARG A 280 -14.45 -24.96 -12.93
CA ARG A 280 -15.19 -25.52 -14.08
C ARG A 280 -15.18 -24.58 -15.29
N VAL A 281 -14.93 -25.14 -16.47
CA VAL A 281 -15.04 -24.45 -17.77
C VAL A 281 -15.66 -25.41 -18.78
N GLY A 282 -16.93 -25.19 -19.12
CA GLY A 282 -17.67 -26.12 -19.99
C GLY A 282 -17.76 -27.51 -19.35
N PRO A 283 -17.41 -28.60 -20.08
CA PRO A 283 -17.40 -29.97 -19.53
C PRO A 283 -16.15 -30.30 -18.68
N LEU A 284 -15.17 -29.40 -18.62
CA LEU A 284 -13.91 -29.61 -17.90
C LEU A 284 -14.03 -29.13 -16.45
N GLN A 285 -13.62 -29.98 -15.51
CA GLN A 285 -13.47 -29.65 -14.09
C GLN A 285 -12.05 -29.95 -13.63
N LEU A 286 -11.37 -28.96 -13.06
CA LEU A 286 -10.07 -29.11 -12.42
C LEU A 286 -10.25 -28.99 -10.90
N ALA A 287 -9.87 -30.01 -10.14
CA ALA A 287 -10.02 -30.05 -8.68
C ALA A 287 -8.73 -30.53 -7.99
N PRO A 288 -8.48 -30.14 -6.72
CA PRO A 288 -7.35 -30.66 -5.95
C PRO A 288 -7.38 -32.18 -5.89
N ALA A 289 -6.24 -32.82 -6.06
CA ALA A 289 -6.06 -34.26 -5.88
C ALA A 289 -5.59 -34.57 -4.45
N ASP A 290 -5.58 -35.86 -4.10
CA ASP A 290 -5.23 -36.33 -2.75
C ASP A 290 -3.77 -36.06 -2.36
N ALA A 291 -2.90 -35.85 -3.35
CA ALA A 291 -1.52 -35.44 -3.14
C ALA A 291 -1.38 -33.91 -3.17
N PRO A 292 -0.57 -33.31 -2.27
CA PRO A 292 -0.39 -31.86 -2.21
C PRO A 292 0.09 -31.30 -3.55
N GLU A 293 -0.42 -30.12 -3.89
CA GLU A 293 -0.13 -29.38 -5.13
C GLU A 293 -0.47 -30.11 -6.43
N ARG A 294 -1.11 -31.29 -6.36
CA ARG A 294 -1.61 -31.98 -7.54
C ARG A 294 -3.07 -31.65 -7.78
N TRP A 295 -3.43 -31.56 -9.06
CA TRP A 295 -4.80 -31.32 -9.48
C TRP A 295 -5.22 -32.40 -10.46
N ARG A 296 -6.46 -32.84 -10.33
CA ARG A 296 -7.10 -33.82 -11.21
C ARG A 296 -8.03 -33.07 -12.17
N LEU A 297 -7.80 -33.26 -13.46
CA LEU A 297 -8.74 -32.85 -14.50
C LEU A 297 -9.75 -33.98 -14.69
N THR A 298 -11.03 -33.69 -14.51
CA THR A 298 -12.13 -34.61 -14.78
C THR A 298 -13.10 -33.99 -15.78
N MET A 299 -13.78 -34.85 -16.53
CA MET A 299 -14.90 -34.46 -17.36
C MET A 299 -16.20 -34.77 -16.62
N THR A 300 -17.17 -33.87 -16.68
CA THR A 300 -18.48 -34.07 -16.03
C THR A 300 -19.40 -35.05 -16.76
N ARG A 301 -18.96 -35.62 -17.90
CA ARG A 301 -19.65 -36.70 -18.61
C ARG A 301 -18.78 -37.96 -18.55
N GLU A 302 -19.36 -39.04 -18.04
CA GLU A 302 -18.72 -40.35 -17.93
C GLU A 302 -18.40 -40.89 -19.33
N GLU A 303 -17.15 -40.78 -19.77
CA GLU A 303 -16.51 -41.73 -20.68
C GLU A 303 -14.98 -41.61 -20.58
N THR A 304 -14.34 -42.76 -20.77
CA THR A 304 -13.05 -43.16 -20.19
C THR A 304 -11.82 -42.69 -20.98
N GLU A 305 -10.80 -42.29 -20.21
CA GLU A 305 -9.36 -42.19 -20.50
C GLU A 305 -8.82 -41.13 -21.47
N GLN A 306 -9.64 -40.44 -22.29
CA GLN A 306 -9.16 -39.30 -23.10
C GLN A 306 -10.03 -38.05 -22.97
N CYS A 307 -9.38 -36.92 -22.67
CA CYS A 307 -10.01 -35.63 -22.43
C CYS A 307 -9.95 -34.76 -23.69
N GLU A 308 -11.06 -34.66 -24.42
CA GLU A 308 -11.20 -33.77 -25.57
C GLU A 308 -12.07 -32.56 -25.24
N ALA A 309 -11.64 -31.37 -25.66
CA ALA A 309 -12.38 -30.12 -25.53
C ALA A 309 -12.06 -29.17 -26.68
N THR A 310 -12.95 -28.21 -26.93
CA THR A 310 -12.70 -27.19 -27.95
C THR A 310 -11.52 -26.29 -27.56
N TRP A 311 -10.83 -25.72 -28.54
CA TRP A 311 -9.72 -24.78 -28.29
C TRP A 311 -10.11 -23.64 -27.35
N GLY A 312 -11.31 -23.08 -27.51
CA GLY A 312 -11.82 -22.00 -26.65
C GLY A 312 -12.04 -22.42 -25.19
N GLU A 313 -12.34 -23.69 -24.92
CA GLU A 313 -12.48 -24.21 -23.55
C GLU A 313 -11.11 -24.37 -22.87
N TRP A 314 -10.10 -24.83 -23.60
CA TRP A 314 -8.72 -24.87 -23.11
C TRP A 314 -8.19 -23.49 -22.74
N VAL A 315 -8.41 -22.49 -23.61
CA VAL A 315 -8.00 -21.10 -23.35
C VAL A 315 -8.70 -20.54 -22.10
N ARG A 316 -10.01 -20.76 -21.96
CA ARG A 316 -10.77 -20.29 -20.79
C ARG A 316 -10.30 -20.97 -19.49
N LEU A 317 -9.97 -22.27 -19.53
CA LEU A 317 -9.43 -22.98 -18.39
C LEU A 317 -8.07 -22.40 -17.97
N ALA A 318 -7.15 -22.20 -18.91
CA ALA A 318 -5.84 -21.62 -18.65
C ALA A 318 -5.93 -20.21 -18.04
N GLN A 319 -6.79 -19.35 -18.61
CA GLN A 319 -7.03 -17.99 -18.08
C GLN A 319 -7.59 -18.01 -16.66
N ARG A 320 -8.46 -18.97 -16.34
CA ARG A 320 -9.02 -19.10 -14.99
C ARG A 320 -7.98 -19.59 -13.99
N VAL A 321 -7.14 -20.55 -14.36
CA VAL A 321 -6.00 -21.01 -13.54
C VAL A 321 -5.06 -19.85 -13.25
N LEU A 322 -4.67 -19.07 -14.27
CA LEU A 322 -3.80 -17.90 -14.08
C LEU A 322 -4.43 -16.83 -13.18
N ARG A 323 -5.74 -16.63 -13.26
CA ARG A 323 -6.45 -15.69 -12.37
C ARG A 323 -6.48 -16.17 -10.92
N LEU A 324 -6.71 -17.46 -10.68
CA LEU A 324 -6.71 -18.03 -9.33
C LEU A 324 -5.31 -18.05 -8.72
N ASP A 325 -4.30 -18.34 -9.53
CA ASP A 325 -2.90 -18.26 -9.15
C ASP A 325 -2.48 -16.83 -8.86
N ALA A 326 -2.85 -15.85 -9.69
CA ALA A 326 -2.64 -14.44 -9.38
C ALA A 326 -3.33 -14.02 -8.07
N LEU A 327 -4.56 -14.48 -7.82
CA LEU A 327 -5.28 -14.20 -6.57
C LEU A 327 -4.60 -14.89 -5.37
N SER A 328 -4.08 -16.10 -5.55
CA SER A 328 -3.30 -16.81 -4.54
C SER A 328 -1.98 -16.13 -4.23
N ARG A 329 -1.24 -15.71 -5.26
CA ARG A 329 0.03 -14.99 -5.10
C ARG A 329 -0.20 -13.64 -4.47
N ASP A 330 -1.27 -12.95 -4.83
CA ASP A 330 -1.71 -11.72 -4.18
C ASP A 330 -2.08 -11.97 -2.71
N LEU A 331 -2.71 -13.10 -2.35
CA LEU A 331 -2.88 -13.51 -0.94
C LEU A 331 -1.55 -13.88 -0.23
N GLU A 332 -0.60 -14.48 -0.94
CA GLU A 332 0.73 -14.80 -0.42
C GLU A 332 1.58 -13.53 -0.21
N GLU A 333 1.52 -12.59 -1.15
CA GLU A 333 2.15 -11.26 -1.14
C GLU A 333 1.50 -10.33 -0.11
N ARG A 334 0.21 -10.52 0.22
CA ARG A 334 -0.51 -9.83 1.31
C ARG A 334 -0.16 -10.35 2.71
N GLY A 335 0.67 -11.39 2.83
CA GLY A 335 0.98 -12.03 4.11
C GLY A 335 -0.12 -12.96 4.65
N ASP A 336 -1.27 -13.07 3.97
CA ASP A 336 -2.37 -13.95 4.40
C ASP A 336 -1.97 -15.45 4.31
N ALA A 337 -0.93 -15.80 3.51
CA ALA A 337 -0.33 -17.13 3.53
C ALA A 337 0.57 -17.40 4.73
N TRP A 338 1.20 -16.36 5.30
CA TRP A 338 1.94 -16.47 6.56
C TRP A 338 1.00 -16.73 7.73
N ASP A 339 -0.16 -16.08 7.75
CA ASP A 339 -1.20 -16.28 8.76
C ASP A 339 -1.82 -17.68 8.67
N ARG A 340 -2.08 -18.17 7.45
CA ARG A 340 -2.54 -19.54 7.20
C ARG A 340 -1.48 -20.59 7.52
N GLY A 341 -0.20 -20.31 7.25
CA GLY A 341 0.92 -21.18 7.64
C GLY A 341 1.10 -21.26 9.16
N PHE A 342 0.87 -20.16 9.88
CA PHE A 342 0.88 -20.13 11.35
C PHE A 342 -0.33 -20.87 11.95
N ALA A 343 -1.53 -20.69 11.40
CA ALA A 343 -2.74 -21.42 11.80
C ALA A 343 -2.61 -22.94 11.55
N ALA A 344 -2.04 -23.33 10.40
CA ALA A 344 -1.74 -24.73 10.09
C ALA A 344 -0.71 -25.32 11.06
N GLY A 345 0.30 -24.54 11.46
CA GLY A 345 1.31 -24.95 12.45
C GLY A 345 0.76 -25.10 13.88
N GLN A 346 -0.26 -24.34 14.26
CA GLN A 346 -0.96 -24.52 15.54
C GLN A 346 -1.87 -25.74 15.52
N ALA A 347 -2.58 -25.99 14.42
CA ALA A 347 -3.42 -27.18 14.26
C ALA A 347 -2.60 -28.48 14.36
N THR A 348 -1.39 -28.52 13.79
CA THR A 348 -0.49 -29.68 13.92
C THR A 348 0.11 -29.81 15.32
N ALA A 349 0.35 -28.71 16.04
CA ALA A 349 0.86 -28.76 17.41
C ALA A 349 -0.21 -29.21 18.44
N SER A 350 -1.49 -28.97 18.16
CA SER A 350 -2.61 -29.50 18.96
C SER A 350 -2.92 -30.99 18.69
N ASP A 351 -2.37 -31.56 17.61
CA ASP A 351 -2.54 -32.97 17.22
C ASP A 351 -1.33 -33.86 17.57
N GLU A 352 -0.30 -33.33 18.24
CA GLU A 352 0.86 -34.10 18.76
C GLU A 352 0.50 -35.00 19.98
N GLY A 353 -0.72 -35.52 20.01
CA GLY A 353 -1.16 -36.63 20.86
C GLY A 353 -1.36 -37.95 20.10
N ALA A 354 -1.21 -38.00 18.77
CA ALA A 354 -1.41 -39.23 18.00
C ALA A 354 -0.21 -39.59 17.12
N GLU A 355 0.43 -40.71 17.44
CA GLU A 355 1.52 -41.33 16.70
C GLU A 355 1.17 -41.55 15.21
N SER A 356 2.00 -41.05 14.28
CA SER A 356 2.62 -41.87 13.23
C SER A 356 3.60 -41.04 12.39
N GLY A 357 4.74 -41.66 12.08
CA GLY A 357 5.90 -41.00 11.48
C GLY A 357 5.69 -40.53 10.04
N SER A 358 5.96 -39.25 9.82
CA SER A 358 6.31 -38.70 8.52
C SER A 358 7.14 -37.44 8.78
N ALA A 359 8.43 -37.50 8.43
CA ALA A 359 9.38 -36.40 8.61
C ALA A 359 8.96 -35.18 7.77
N ASN A 360 9.01 -34.00 8.41
CA ASN A 360 8.77 -32.70 7.78
C ASN A 360 9.81 -32.43 6.66
N PRO A 361 9.39 -32.10 5.42
CA PRO A 361 10.30 -31.87 4.29
C PRO A 361 10.95 -30.47 4.25
N TYR A 362 10.78 -29.63 5.27
CA TYR A 362 11.29 -28.25 5.30
C TYR A 362 12.25 -27.95 6.47
N ARG A 363 13.10 -28.91 6.84
CA ARG A 363 14.30 -28.63 7.65
C ARG A 363 15.56 -28.73 6.82
#